data_AF-A0A1H9M4I5-F1
#
_entry.id   AF-A0A1H9M4I5-F1
#
_cell.length_a   1.000
_cell.length_b   1.000
_cell.length_c   1.000
_cell.angle_alpha   90.00
_cell.angle_beta   90.00
_cell.angle_gamma   90.00
#
_symmetry.space_group_name_H-M   'P 1'
#
loop_
_entity.id
_entity.type
_entity.pdbx_description
1 polymer ?
#
loop_
_entity_poly.entity_id
_entity_poly.type
_entity_poly.pdbx_seq_one_letter_code
_entity_poly.pdbx_strand_id
1 'polypeptide(L)'
;MQWLTYPVFLLLYQIGIKGVIALLSATTLSGLGLFLILPNPPVWPLLLTGYLGCATLGLLLREVDHLSDRTLPVSAEQSDCTGGLLIQPLFRQFQQLLRASGRKQQLLQQRLDEISHSSQELEQSAISVTRSAEQQSDAAGTAAAAVEELNVSINEVTRLADASRHTSLDASTQIEESIQQLNELVATVADIAEQALATNALMRELSANSEAINKMSGVIQGIADQTNLLSLNAAIEAARAGASGKGFAVVADEVRNLARHSQESAAEITRKIESVQHHITSTGEKMSRLSASANQSLQRSERVRSQLDSVCGRTQALTEQVIQVAVSTEQQSLAVAEIAALAERVSQGNRDNLEAAAQARTIAHHLTQLTG
;
A
#
# COMPACT_ATOMS: atom_id res chain seq x y z
N MET A 1 -75.44 63.99 49.36
CA MET A 1 -74.32 63.36 50.09
C MET A 1 -72.94 63.97 49.78
N GLN A 2 -72.77 64.87 48.80
CA GLN A 2 -71.44 65.44 48.46
C GLN A 2 -70.93 66.56 49.39
N TRP A 3 -71.83 67.32 50.01
CA TRP A 3 -71.44 68.43 50.92
C TRP A 3 -70.83 67.94 52.24
N LEU A 4 -71.19 66.74 52.70
CA LEU A 4 -70.67 66.20 53.96
C LEU A 4 -69.22 65.72 53.80
N THR A 5 -68.78 65.20 52.65
CA THR A 5 -67.41 64.68 52.50
C THR A 5 -66.41 65.73 52.00
N TYR A 6 -66.87 66.95 51.69
CA TYR A 6 -66.06 68.04 51.13
C TYR A 6 -64.90 68.53 52.02
N PRO A 7 -65.07 68.77 53.34
CA PRO A 7 -63.96 69.22 54.18
C PRO A 7 -62.89 68.13 54.35
N VAL A 8 -63.29 66.86 54.37
CA VAL A 8 -62.38 65.71 54.41
C VAL A 8 -61.62 65.55 53.08
N PHE A 9 -62.29 65.81 51.96
CA PHE A 9 -61.67 65.85 50.64
C PHE A 9 -60.61 66.96 50.53
N LEU A 10 -60.88 68.15 51.08
CA LEU A 10 -59.95 69.28 51.07
C LEU A 10 -58.71 69.01 51.97
N LEU A 11 -58.92 68.36 53.12
CA LEU A 11 -57.84 67.88 53.99
C LEU A 11 -56.96 66.82 53.30
N LEU A 12 -57.58 65.87 52.60
CA LEU A 12 -56.89 64.86 51.78
C LEU A 12 -56.09 65.52 50.64
N TYR A 13 -56.62 66.58 50.03
CA TYR A 13 -55.98 67.31 48.94
C TYR A 13 -54.73 68.07 49.41
N GLN A 14 -54.76 68.67 50.59
CA GLN A 14 -53.70 69.56 51.06
C GLN A 14 -52.57 68.84 51.82
N ILE A 15 -52.88 67.78 52.57
CA ILE A 15 -51.91 67.08 53.44
C ILE A 15 -51.62 65.62 52.98
N GLY A 16 -52.40 65.11 52.01
CA GLY A 16 -52.26 63.75 51.48
C GLY A 16 -52.71 62.65 52.46
N ILE A 17 -52.82 61.40 51.98
CA ILE A 17 -53.25 60.24 52.80
C ILE A 17 -52.40 60.08 54.07
N LYS A 18 -51.07 60.20 53.95
CA LYS A 18 -50.17 60.08 55.11
C LYS A 18 -50.46 61.15 56.16
N GLY A 19 -50.75 62.38 55.72
CA GLY A 19 -51.12 63.49 56.60
C GLY A 19 -52.46 63.29 57.29
N VAL A 20 -53.45 62.77 56.58
CA VAL A 20 -54.78 62.49 57.16
C VAL A 20 -54.76 61.33 58.15
N ILE A 21 -53.95 60.29 57.90
CA ILE A 21 -53.73 59.20 58.87
C ILE A 21 -53.04 59.75 60.13
N ALA A 22 -52.03 60.61 59.97
CA ALA A 22 -51.37 61.27 61.10
C ALA A 22 -52.36 62.12 61.91
N LEU A 23 -53.24 62.87 61.23
CA LEU A 23 -54.26 63.72 61.87
C LEU A 23 -55.34 62.90 62.58
N LEU A 24 -55.78 61.78 61.99
CA LEU A 24 -56.65 60.79 62.63
C LEU A 24 -55.99 60.21 63.89
N SER A 25 -54.71 59.83 63.82
CA SER A 25 -53.99 59.30 64.98
C SER A 25 -53.82 60.34 66.10
N ALA A 26 -53.56 61.60 65.75
CA ALA A 26 -53.43 62.68 66.73
C ALA A 26 -54.76 63.02 67.41
N THR A 27 -55.85 63.04 66.64
CA THR A 27 -57.20 63.33 67.17
C THR A 27 -57.76 62.19 68.00
N THR A 28 -57.47 60.93 67.67
CA THR A 28 -57.83 59.78 68.54
C THR A 28 -57.00 59.78 69.82
N LEU A 29 -55.69 60.02 69.77
CA LEU A 29 -54.85 60.10 70.97
C LEU A 29 -55.31 61.24 71.89
N SER A 30 -55.56 62.42 71.33
CA SER A 30 -56.05 63.58 72.08
C SER A 30 -57.44 63.36 72.65
N GLY A 31 -58.34 62.72 71.88
CA GLY A 31 -59.70 62.40 72.33
C GLY A 31 -59.71 61.36 73.46
N LEU A 32 -58.86 60.34 73.37
CA LEU A 32 -58.73 59.29 74.38
C LEU A 32 -58.09 59.85 75.68
N GLY A 33 -57.11 60.74 75.55
CA GLY A 33 -56.53 61.47 76.68
C GLY A 33 -57.56 62.34 77.42
N LEU A 34 -58.43 63.03 76.68
CA LEU A 34 -59.49 63.85 77.28
C LEU A 34 -60.57 62.98 77.98
N PHE A 35 -60.85 61.79 77.45
CA PHE A 35 -61.81 60.84 78.01
C PHE A 35 -61.39 60.27 79.36
N LEU A 36 -60.07 60.12 79.59
CA LEU A 36 -59.50 59.59 80.83
C LEU A 36 -59.45 60.63 81.97
N ILE A 37 -59.44 61.93 81.66
CA ILE A 37 -59.17 62.99 82.65
C ILE A 37 -60.45 63.62 83.19
N LEU A 38 -61.52 63.75 82.39
CA LEU A 38 -62.74 64.45 82.80
C LEU A 38 -63.85 63.48 83.26
N PRO A 39 -64.57 63.77 84.36
CA PRO A 39 -65.71 62.98 84.83
C PRO A 39 -66.90 62.94 83.86
N ASN A 40 -66.98 63.90 82.94
CA ASN A 40 -68.00 63.98 81.90
C ASN A 40 -67.37 64.45 80.58
N PRO A 41 -66.71 63.53 79.84
CA PRO A 41 -65.89 63.92 78.70
C PRO A 41 -66.77 64.33 77.51
N PRO A 42 -66.40 65.42 76.79
CA PRO A 42 -67.11 65.79 75.59
C PRO A 42 -66.94 64.72 74.51
N VAL A 43 -68.04 64.21 73.97
CA VAL A 43 -68.07 63.13 72.96
C VAL A 43 -67.70 63.59 71.54
N TRP A 44 -67.60 64.90 71.31
CA TRP A 44 -67.34 65.46 69.98
C TRP A 44 -65.99 65.03 69.33
N PRO A 45 -64.86 64.79 70.03
CA PRO A 45 -63.61 64.36 69.39
C PRO A 45 -63.73 62.93 68.82
N LEU A 46 -64.42 62.05 69.54
CA LEU A 46 -64.70 60.69 69.10
C LEU A 46 -65.62 60.68 67.88
N LEU A 47 -66.66 61.52 67.88
CA LEU A 47 -67.52 61.69 66.70
C LEU A 47 -66.77 62.28 65.50
N LEU A 48 -65.85 63.24 65.73
CA LEU A 48 -65.01 63.83 64.68
C LEU A 48 -64.05 62.79 64.07
N THR A 49 -63.40 61.97 64.91
CA THR A 49 -62.51 60.88 64.45
C THR A 49 -63.27 59.80 63.71
N GLY A 50 -64.44 59.38 64.20
CA GLY A 50 -65.30 58.42 63.51
C GLY A 50 -65.80 58.95 62.17
N TYR A 51 -66.16 60.24 62.11
CA TYR A 51 -66.57 60.89 60.87
C TYR A 51 -65.41 61.03 59.87
N LEU A 52 -64.24 61.51 60.28
CA LEU A 52 -63.04 61.57 59.43
C LEU A 52 -62.65 60.17 58.95
N GLY A 53 -62.69 59.16 59.82
CA GLY A 53 -62.38 57.77 59.49
C GLY A 53 -63.36 57.17 58.47
N CYS A 54 -64.66 57.26 58.73
CA CYS A 54 -65.69 56.75 57.80
C CYS A 54 -65.73 57.53 56.49
N ALA A 55 -65.53 58.85 56.51
CA ALA A 55 -65.51 59.67 55.30
C ALA A 55 -64.27 59.38 54.44
N THR A 56 -63.09 59.24 55.05
CA THR A 56 -61.87 58.85 54.33
C THR A 56 -61.97 57.43 53.76
N LEU A 57 -62.48 56.47 54.54
CA LEU A 57 -62.70 55.10 54.09
C LEU A 57 -63.74 55.04 52.96
N GLY A 58 -64.86 55.75 53.08
CA GLY A 58 -65.90 55.81 52.06
C GLY A 58 -65.44 56.49 50.76
N LEU A 59 -64.58 57.52 50.86
CA LEU A 59 -63.94 58.13 49.70
C LEU A 59 -62.96 57.16 49.02
N LEU A 60 -62.12 56.46 49.79
CA LEU A 60 -61.20 55.47 49.25
C LEU A 60 -61.91 54.28 48.60
N LEU A 61 -62.98 53.75 49.22
CA LEU A 61 -63.77 52.65 48.65
C LEU A 61 -64.48 53.07 47.36
N ARG A 62 -65.02 54.29 47.31
CA ARG A 62 -65.58 54.84 46.05
C ARG A 62 -64.54 54.99 44.97
N GLU A 63 -63.34 55.46 45.31
CA GLU A 63 -62.23 55.59 44.38
C GLU A 63 -61.81 54.23 43.82
N VAL A 64 -61.79 53.20 44.67
CA VAL A 64 -61.49 51.82 44.29
C VAL A 64 -62.57 51.24 43.37
N ASP A 65 -63.85 51.46 43.65
CA ASP A 65 -64.96 51.03 42.77
C ASP A 65 -64.88 51.71 41.40
N HIS A 66 -64.63 53.03 41.39
CA HIS A 66 -64.47 53.79 40.14
C HIS A 66 -63.27 53.34 39.30
N LEU A 67 -62.22 52.83 39.96
CA LEU A 67 -61.05 52.27 39.30
C LEU A 67 -61.30 50.82 38.84
N SER A 68 -62.03 50.02 39.61
CA SER A 68 -62.38 48.62 39.27
C SER A 68 -63.20 48.55 37.97
N ASP A 69 -64.17 49.44 37.79
CA ASP A 69 -65.00 49.51 36.58
C ASP A 69 -64.22 49.94 35.31
N ARG A 70 -63.02 50.51 35.46
CA ARG A 70 -62.18 50.93 34.33
C ARG A 70 -61.09 49.92 33.96
N THR A 71 -61.06 48.75 34.59
CA THR A 71 -59.98 47.77 34.43
C THR A 71 -60.17 46.77 33.28
N LEU A 72 -60.85 47.13 32.18
CA LEU A 72 -60.90 46.35 30.94
C LEU A 72 -61.18 47.27 29.72
N PRO A 73 -60.45 47.20 28.58
CA PRO A 73 -59.02 46.95 28.37
C PRO A 73 -58.23 48.26 28.19
N VAL A 74 -56.91 48.18 28.40
CA VAL A 74 -55.95 49.27 28.21
C VAL A 74 -55.77 49.56 26.72
N SER A 75 -56.62 50.42 26.16
CA SER A 75 -56.27 51.19 24.97
C SER A 75 -55.60 52.47 25.43
N ALA A 76 -54.37 52.65 24.97
CA ALA A 76 -53.54 53.81 25.24
C ALA A 76 -54.14 55.05 24.57
N GLU A 77 -55.13 55.66 25.21
CA GLU A 77 -55.57 57.00 24.87
C GLU A 77 -55.67 57.85 26.13
N GLN A 78 -54.99 58.98 26.03
CA GLN A 78 -54.59 59.89 27.08
C GLN A 78 -55.81 60.65 27.58
N SER A 79 -56.67 60.00 28.37
CA SER A 79 -57.70 60.71 29.14
C SER A 79 -57.07 61.32 30.39
N ASP A 80 -57.00 62.65 30.40
CA ASP A 80 -56.70 63.48 31.56
C ASP A 80 -57.59 63.07 32.75
N CYS A 81 -56.99 62.31 33.67
CA CYS A 81 -57.64 61.89 34.90
C CYS A 81 -57.45 62.97 35.98
N THR A 82 -58.24 64.05 35.93
CA THR A 82 -58.28 65.09 36.98
C THR A 82 -59.09 64.68 38.23
N GLY A 83 -59.62 63.44 38.28
CA GLY A 83 -60.55 62.99 39.32
C GLY A 83 -60.01 62.06 40.41
N GLY A 84 -58.84 61.43 40.25
CA GLY A 84 -58.38 60.39 41.18
C GLY A 84 -56.91 60.49 41.58
N LEU A 85 -56.63 61.36 42.56
CA LEU A 85 -55.27 61.75 42.94
C LEU A 85 -54.62 60.82 44.00
N LEU A 86 -55.42 60.04 44.73
CA LEU A 86 -54.97 59.39 45.96
C LEU A 86 -54.29 58.02 45.77
N ILE A 87 -54.79 57.19 44.84
CA ILE A 87 -54.26 55.83 44.58
C ILE A 87 -53.39 55.78 43.32
N GLN A 88 -53.33 56.89 42.56
CA GLN A 88 -52.57 57.01 41.31
C GLN A 88 -51.10 56.57 41.37
N PRO A 89 -50.28 56.90 42.40
CA PRO A 89 -48.88 56.43 42.45
C PRO A 89 -48.77 54.91 42.69
N LEU A 90 -49.67 54.33 43.49
CA LEU A 90 -49.72 52.88 43.75
C LEU A 90 -50.18 52.12 42.49
N PHE A 91 -51.18 52.66 41.80
CA PHE A 91 -51.66 52.11 40.52
C PHE A 91 -50.59 52.18 39.43
N ARG A 92 -49.82 53.28 39.33
CA ARG A 92 -48.66 53.37 38.43
C ARG A 92 -47.58 52.33 38.75
N GLN A 93 -47.26 52.10 40.03
CA GLN A 93 -46.29 51.06 40.44
C GLN A 93 -46.80 49.65 40.10
N PHE A 94 -48.07 49.35 40.36
CA PHE A 94 -48.67 48.06 40.01
C PHE A 94 -48.70 47.84 38.49
N GLN A 95 -49.08 48.86 37.71
CA GLN A 95 -49.01 48.80 36.24
C GLN A 95 -47.56 48.61 35.74
N GLN A 96 -46.57 49.25 36.37
CA GLN A 96 -45.16 49.04 36.05
C GLN A 96 -44.70 47.61 36.36
N LEU A 97 -45.14 47.03 37.48
CA LEU A 97 -44.87 45.63 37.85
C LEU A 97 -45.52 44.66 36.86
N LEU A 98 -46.77 44.88 36.45
CA LEU A 98 -47.44 44.05 35.45
C LEU A 98 -46.72 44.12 34.09
N ARG A 99 -46.32 45.32 33.65
CA ARG A 99 -45.51 45.50 32.43
C ARG A 99 -44.12 44.86 32.55
N ALA A 100 -43.49 44.93 33.73
CA ALA A 100 -42.21 44.28 33.99
C ALA A 100 -42.35 42.75 34.00
N SER A 101 -43.43 42.21 34.56
CA SER A 101 -43.76 40.79 34.56
C SER A 101 -44.06 40.29 33.15
N GLY A 102 -44.85 41.03 32.38
CA GLY A 102 -45.14 40.72 30.97
C GLY A 102 -43.86 40.70 30.12
N ARG A 103 -42.96 41.68 30.30
CA ARG A 103 -41.64 41.68 29.62
C ARG A 103 -40.77 40.50 30.03
N LYS A 104 -40.75 40.13 31.31
CA LYS A 104 -40.02 38.94 31.80
C LYS A 104 -40.58 37.65 31.20
N GLN A 105 -41.91 37.54 31.12
CA GLN A 105 -42.57 36.37 30.54
C GLN A 105 -42.32 36.26 29.03
N GLN A 106 -42.36 37.39 28.31
CA GLN A 106 -42.01 37.43 26.88
C GLN A 106 -40.54 37.06 26.64
N LEU A 107 -39.62 37.57 27.47
CA LEU A 107 -38.20 37.21 27.40
C LEU A 107 -38.00 35.72 27.70
N LEU A 108 -38.70 35.17 28.69
CA LEU A 108 -38.65 33.74 29.00
C LEU A 108 -39.15 32.90 27.82
N GLN A 109 -40.26 33.27 27.19
CA GLN A 109 -40.76 32.60 25.98
C GLN A 109 -39.73 32.63 24.86
N GLN A 110 -39.14 33.79 24.57
CA GLN A 110 -38.08 33.90 23.55
C GLN A 110 -36.89 32.99 23.85
N ARG A 111 -36.49 32.86 25.12
CA ARG A 111 -35.41 31.95 25.52
C ARG A 111 -35.80 30.48 25.39
N LEU A 112 -37.05 30.12 25.70
CA LEU A 112 -37.55 28.76 25.51
C LEU A 112 -37.64 28.39 24.02
N ASP A 113 -38.09 29.32 23.17
CA ASP A 113 -38.09 29.13 21.72
C ASP A 113 -36.67 28.94 21.16
N GLU A 114 -35.70 29.74 21.64
CA GLU A 114 -34.28 29.63 21.29
C GLU A 114 -33.71 28.27 21.72
N ILE A 115 -33.99 27.82 22.96
CA ILE A 115 -33.57 26.50 23.45
C ILE A 115 -34.22 25.38 22.65
N SER A 116 -35.51 25.47 22.32
CA SER A 116 -36.21 24.48 21.50
C SER A 116 -35.57 24.38 20.11
N HIS A 117 -35.24 25.52 19.50
CA HIS A 117 -34.59 25.55 18.20
C HIS A 117 -33.18 24.94 18.25
N SER A 118 -32.35 25.35 19.20
CA SER A 118 -31.00 24.78 19.39
C SER A 118 -31.05 23.28 19.74
N SER A 119 -32.09 22.81 20.42
CA SER A 119 -32.28 21.39 20.71
C SER A 119 -32.58 20.59 19.43
N GLN A 120 -33.42 21.12 18.54
CA GLN A 120 -33.67 20.51 17.23
C GLN A 120 -32.40 20.46 16.36
N GLU A 121 -31.62 21.54 16.35
CA GLU A 121 -30.32 21.57 15.64
C GLU A 121 -29.33 20.56 16.23
N LEU A 122 -29.30 20.40 17.56
CA LEU A 122 -28.47 19.41 18.24
C LEU A 122 -28.90 17.97 17.89
N GLU A 123 -30.20 17.69 17.86
CA GLU A 123 -30.73 16.39 17.44
C GLU A 123 -30.34 16.08 15.98
N GLN A 124 -30.50 17.05 15.07
CA GLN A 124 -30.12 16.87 13.67
C GLN A 124 -28.60 16.65 13.51
N SER A 125 -27.79 17.39 14.28
CA SER A 125 -26.34 17.21 14.31
C SER A 125 -25.96 15.82 14.83
N ALA A 126 -26.61 15.35 15.90
CA ALA A 126 -26.40 14.00 16.43
C ALA A 126 -26.73 12.92 15.40
N ILE A 127 -27.85 13.04 14.66
CA ILE A 127 -28.20 12.11 13.57
C ILE A 127 -27.11 12.11 12.48
N SER A 128 -26.56 13.28 12.12
CA SER A 128 -25.48 13.37 11.13
C SER A 128 -24.19 12.72 11.61
N VAL A 129 -23.84 12.87 12.89
CA VAL A 129 -22.68 12.21 13.51
C VAL A 129 -22.87 10.70 13.53
N THR A 130 -24.05 10.20 13.92
CA THR A 130 -24.36 8.77 13.90
C THR A 130 -24.17 8.18 12.49
N ARG A 131 -24.76 8.80 11.47
CA ARG A 131 -24.62 8.33 10.08
C ARG A 131 -23.16 8.33 9.62
N SER A 132 -22.40 9.36 9.97
CA SER A 132 -20.98 9.47 9.60
C SER A 132 -20.13 8.40 10.30
N ALA A 133 -20.42 8.12 11.57
CA ALA A 133 -19.72 7.09 12.36
C ALA A 133 -20.03 5.68 11.85
N GLU A 134 -21.29 5.40 11.46
CA GLU A 134 -21.66 4.14 10.80
C GLU A 134 -20.90 3.94 9.48
N GLN A 135 -20.87 4.97 8.62
CA GLN A 135 -20.11 4.92 7.36
C GLN A 135 -18.61 4.72 7.57
N GLN A 136 -18.02 5.40 8.56
CA GLN A 136 -16.61 5.22 8.91
C GLN A 136 -16.35 3.82 9.50
N SER A 137 -17.30 3.22 10.22
CA SER A 137 -17.19 1.86 10.75
C SER A 137 -17.17 0.83 9.62
N ASP A 138 -18.05 0.96 8.62
CA ASP A 138 -18.05 0.09 7.44
C ASP A 138 -16.75 0.22 6.62
N ALA A 139 -16.25 1.45 6.47
CA ALA A 139 -14.98 1.71 5.82
C ALA A 139 -13.79 1.09 6.59
N ALA A 140 -13.79 1.19 7.93
CA ALA A 140 -12.78 0.57 8.77
C ALA A 140 -12.82 -0.97 8.69
N GLY A 141 -14.02 -1.57 8.66
CA GLY A 141 -14.20 -3.00 8.46
C GLY A 141 -13.67 -3.48 7.10
N THR A 142 -13.93 -2.71 6.05
CA THR A 142 -13.39 -2.99 4.70
C THR A 142 -11.87 -2.88 4.68
N ALA A 143 -11.31 -1.86 5.34
CA ALA A 143 -9.86 -1.69 5.45
C ALA A 143 -9.20 -2.85 6.23
N ALA A 144 -9.83 -3.32 7.31
CA ALA A 144 -9.34 -4.48 8.07
C ALA A 144 -9.32 -5.77 7.23
N ALA A 145 -10.36 -6.00 6.42
CA ALA A 145 -10.39 -7.13 5.49
C ALA A 145 -9.27 -7.04 4.43
N ALA A 146 -9.06 -5.85 3.85
CA ALA A 146 -7.97 -5.63 2.89
C ALA A 146 -6.57 -5.83 3.50
N VAL A 147 -6.39 -5.43 4.77
CA VAL A 147 -5.16 -5.70 5.54
C VAL A 147 -4.89 -7.20 5.68
N GLU A 148 -5.92 -8.00 5.95
CA GLU A 148 -5.76 -9.46 6.07
C GLU A 148 -5.36 -10.09 4.74
N GLU A 149 -5.98 -9.67 3.63
CA GLU A 149 -5.58 -10.10 2.28
C GLU A 149 -4.13 -9.69 1.95
N LEU A 150 -3.73 -8.48 2.32
CA LEU A 150 -2.35 -8.01 2.14
C LEU A 150 -1.35 -8.84 2.95
N ASN A 151 -1.68 -9.21 4.19
CA ASN A 151 -0.83 -10.09 5.00
C ASN A 151 -0.64 -11.47 4.34
N VAL A 152 -1.70 -12.06 3.78
CA VAL A 152 -1.59 -13.31 3.01
C VAL A 152 -0.68 -13.12 1.80
N SER A 153 -0.85 -12.02 1.06
CA SER A 153 -0.03 -11.70 -0.11
C SER A 153 1.45 -11.51 0.24
N ILE A 154 1.76 -10.79 1.32
CA ILE A 154 3.13 -10.56 1.82
C ILE A 154 3.81 -11.88 2.19
N ASN A 155 3.11 -12.77 2.88
CA ASN A 155 3.63 -14.09 3.21
C ASN A 155 3.94 -14.91 1.95
N GLU A 156 3.06 -14.85 0.95
CA GLU A 156 3.27 -15.57 -0.31
C GLU A 156 4.45 -14.99 -1.12
N VAL A 157 4.58 -13.66 -1.18
CA VAL A 157 5.74 -12.99 -1.81
C VAL A 157 7.04 -13.36 -1.11
N THR A 158 7.05 -13.42 0.22
CA THR A 158 8.22 -13.84 1.00
C THR A 158 8.62 -15.27 0.66
N ARG A 159 7.65 -16.20 0.62
CA ARG A 159 7.88 -17.61 0.25
C ARG A 159 8.42 -17.74 -1.18
N LEU A 160 7.89 -16.98 -2.13
CA LEU A 160 8.34 -16.96 -3.52
C LEU A 160 9.76 -16.40 -3.65
N ALA A 161 10.08 -15.33 -2.89
CA ALA A 161 11.42 -14.77 -2.86
C ALA A 161 12.45 -15.80 -2.35
N ASP A 162 12.15 -16.50 -1.25
CA ASP A 162 13.04 -17.55 -0.73
C ASP A 162 13.24 -18.71 -1.70
N ALA A 163 12.16 -19.18 -2.35
CA ALA A 163 12.26 -20.22 -3.37
C ALA A 163 13.10 -19.77 -4.58
N SER A 164 12.94 -18.52 -5.01
CA SER A 164 13.70 -17.94 -6.12
C SER A 164 15.18 -17.79 -5.76
N ARG A 165 15.50 -17.42 -4.51
CA ARG A 165 16.86 -17.39 -3.98
C ARG A 165 17.52 -18.77 -4.02
N HIS A 166 16.82 -19.80 -3.54
CA HIS A 166 17.34 -21.17 -3.57
C HIS A 166 17.61 -21.64 -5.01
N THR A 167 16.65 -21.41 -5.91
CA THR A 167 16.79 -21.78 -7.33
C THR A 167 17.97 -21.05 -7.99
N SER A 168 18.22 -19.80 -7.62
CA SER A 168 19.36 -19.02 -8.15
C SER A 168 20.71 -19.56 -7.64
N LEU A 169 20.79 -20.01 -6.38
CA LEU A 169 21.98 -20.66 -5.83
C LEU A 169 22.26 -22.01 -6.49
N ASP A 170 21.21 -22.83 -6.68
CA ASP A 170 21.33 -24.12 -7.38
C ASP A 170 21.79 -23.91 -8.83
N ALA A 171 21.20 -22.93 -9.53
CA ALA A 171 21.59 -22.58 -10.89
C ALA A 171 23.06 -22.11 -10.96
N SER A 172 23.52 -21.34 -9.98
CA SER A 172 24.93 -20.90 -9.92
C SER A 172 25.88 -22.09 -9.78
N THR A 173 25.54 -23.03 -8.90
CA THR A 173 26.33 -24.26 -8.70
C THR A 173 26.36 -25.11 -9.97
N GLN A 174 25.22 -25.27 -10.64
CA GLN A 174 25.13 -26.04 -11.89
C GLN A 174 25.94 -25.40 -13.03
N ILE A 175 26.01 -24.06 -13.08
CA ILE A 175 26.83 -23.33 -14.06
C ILE A 175 28.31 -23.56 -13.77
N GLU A 176 28.74 -23.50 -12.51
CA GLU A 176 30.14 -23.79 -12.14
C GLU A 176 30.56 -25.21 -12.54
N GLU A 177 29.72 -26.21 -12.26
CA GLU A 177 29.94 -27.59 -12.71
C GLU A 177 30.02 -27.69 -14.24
N SER A 178 29.14 -26.99 -14.95
CA SER A 178 29.12 -26.97 -16.42
C SER A 178 30.40 -26.35 -16.99
N ILE A 179 30.94 -25.31 -16.36
CA ILE A 179 32.22 -24.69 -16.72
C ILE A 179 33.37 -25.67 -16.50
N GLN A 180 33.38 -26.43 -15.41
CA GLN A 180 34.39 -27.46 -15.17
C GLN A 180 34.36 -28.55 -16.26
N GLN A 181 33.19 -29.11 -16.55
CA GLN A 181 33.02 -30.11 -17.61
C GLN A 181 33.44 -29.57 -18.99
N LEU A 182 33.17 -28.30 -19.27
CA LEU A 182 33.58 -27.65 -20.51
C LEU A 182 35.11 -27.52 -20.61
N ASN A 183 35.80 -27.24 -19.50
CA ASN A 183 37.26 -27.18 -19.47
C ASN A 183 37.88 -28.57 -19.73
N GLU A 184 37.31 -29.63 -19.16
CA GLU A 184 37.74 -31.02 -19.44
C GLU A 184 37.53 -31.39 -20.92
N LEU A 185 36.38 -30.99 -21.49
CA LEU A 185 36.10 -31.18 -22.92
C LEU A 185 37.13 -30.44 -23.80
N VAL A 186 37.45 -29.19 -23.47
CA VAL A 186 38.46 -28.40 -24.19
C VAL A 186 39.83 -29.09 -24.14
N ALA A 187 40.25 -29.59 -22.98
CA ALA A 187 41.50 -30.32 -22.84
C ALA A 187 41.53 -31.59 -23.70
N THR A 188 40.44 -32.36 -23.69
CA THR A 188 40.30 -33.59 -24.47
C THR A 188 40.35 -33.32 -25.97
N VAL A 189 39.67 -32.27 -26.45
CA VAL A 189 39.68 -31.90 -27.87
C VAL A 189 41.04 -31.38 -28.31
N ALA A 190 41.76 -30.66 -27.44
CA ALA A 190 43.12 -30.21 -27.72
C ALA A 190 44.08 -31.40 -27.89
N ASP A 191 43.99 -32.41 -27.01
CA ASP A 191 44.76 -33.66 -27.13
C ASP A 191 44.45 -34.40 -28.44
N ILE A 192 43.17 -34.50 -28.83
CA ILE A 192 42.79 -35.08 -30.13
C ILE A 192 43.42 -34.32 -31.31
N ALA A 193 43.48 -32.98 -31.25
CA ALA A 193 44.10 -32.18 -32.29
C ALA A 193 45.62 -32.44 -32.39
N GLU A 194 46.29 -32.57 -31.24
CA GLU A 194 47.72 -32.90 -31.17
C GLU A 194 48.01 -34.30 -31.72
N GLN A 195 47.22 -35.30 -31.32
CA GLN A 195 47.34 -36.67 -31.84
C GLN A 195 47.12 -36.76 -33.35
N ALA A 196 46.18 -35.96 -33.90
CA ALA A 196 45.96 -35.88 -35.34
C ALA A 196 47.17 -35.28 -36.09
N LEU A 197 47.84 -34.27 -35.49
CA LEU A 197 49.06 -33.68 -36.04
C LEU A 197 50.24 -34.67 -35.99
N ALA A 198 50.42 -35.37 -34.86
CA ALA A 198 51.44 -36.39 -34.71
C ALA A 198 51.24 -37.55 -35.72
N THR A 199 50.00 -38.00 -35.89
CA THR A 199 49.67 -39.05 -36.88
C THR A 199 49.95 -38.59 -38.31
N ASN A 200 49.66 -37.33 -38.64
CA ASN A 200 50.02 -36.76 -39.95
C ASN A 200 51.54 -36.74 -40.18
N ALA A 201 52.35 -36.48 -39.14
CA ALA A 201 53.81 -36.54 -39.26
C ALA A 201 54.29 -37.98 -39.55
N LEU A 202 53.74 -38.98 -38.86
CA LEU A 202 54.04 -40.40 -39.12
C LEU A 202 53.63 -40.82 -40.54
N MET A 203 52.50 -40.32 -41.05
CA MET A 203 52.08 -40.57 -42.44
C MET A 203 53.07 -40.00 -43.46
N ARG A 204 53.66 -38.82 -43.21
CA ARG A 204 54.69 -38.24 -44.08
C ARG A 204 55.96 -39.07 -44.09
N GLU A 205 56.41 -39.54 -42.93
CA GLU A 205 57.55 -40.44 -42.81
C GLU A 205 57.31 -41.77 -43.55
N LEU A 206 56.13 -42.36 -43.35
CA LEU A 206 55.75 -43.59 -44.04
C LEU A 206 55.69 -43.39 -45.56
N SER A 207 55.20 -42.23 -46.05
CA SER A 207 55.21 -41.90 -47.48
C SER A 207 56.62 -41.86 -48.06
N ALA A 208 57.57 -41.24 -47.35
CA ALA A 208 58.97 -41.17 -47.77
C ALA A 208 59.62 -42.57 -47.81
N ASN A 209 59.32 -43.42 -46.82
CA ASN A 209 59.78 -44.80 -46.79
C ASN A 209 59.18 -45.64 -47.94
N SER A 210 57.89 -45.48 -48.23
CA SER A 210 57.24 -46.14 -49.38
C SER A 210 57.85 -45.71 -50.72
N GLU A 211 58.16 -44.43 -50.91
CA GLU A 211 58.86 -43.95 -52.11
C GLU A 211 60.25 -44.54 -52.26
N ALA A 212 61.00 -44.69 -51.15
CA ALA A 212 62.31 -45.33 -51.16
C ALA A 212 62.22 -46.81 -51.57
N ILE A 213 61.25 -47.55 -51.02
CA ILE A 213 61.02 -48.96 -51.39
C ILE A 213 60.62 -49.07 -52.87
N ASN A 214 59.78 -48.17 -53.37
CA ASN A 214 59.36 -48.17 -54.77
C ASN A 214 60.57 -47.98 -55.71
N LYS A 215 61.48 -47.04 -55.37
CA LYS A 215 62.75 -46.85 -56.10
C LYS A 215 63.62 -48.11 -56.08
N MET A 216 63.75 -48.77 -54.92
CA MET A 216 64.51 -50.02 -54.82
C MET A 216 63.89 -51.14 -55.66
N SER A 217 62.56 -51.27 -55.66
CA SER A 217 61.84 -52.24 -56.49
C SER A 217 62.12 -52.01 -57.99
N GLY A 218 62.11 -50.75 -58.44
CA GLY A 218 62.48 -50.39 -59.80
C GLY A 218 63.92 -50.77 -60.18
N VAL A 219 64.87 -50.62 -59.25
CA VAL A 219 66.27 -51.08 -59.45
C VAL A 219 66.34 -52.60 -59.57
N ILE A 220 65.64 -53.35 -58.71
CA ILE A 220 65.58 -54.82 -58.77
C ILE A 220 64.99 -55.28 -60.10
N GLN A 221 63.91 -54.64 -60.55
CA GLN A 221 63.31 -54.94 -61.85
C GLN A 221 64.30 -54.71 -63.00
N GLY A 222 65.06 -53.61 -62.97
CA GLY A 222 66.13 -53.34 -63.94
C GLY A 222 67.27 -54.37 -63.91
N ILE A 223 67.68 -54.84 -62.72
CA ILE A 223 68.69 -55.90 -62.57
C ILE A 223 68.15 -57.24 -63.13
N ALA A 224 66.89 -57.56 -62.84
CA ALA A 224 66.23 -58.76 -63.35
C ALA A 224 66.14 -58.73 -64.88
N ASP A 225 65.80 -57.60 -65.49
CA ASP A 225 65.80 -57.41 -66.95
C ASP A 225 67.19 -57.60 -67.57
N GLN A 226 68.22 -57.00 -66.97
CA GLN A 226 69.61 -57.19 -67.42
C GLN A 226 70.06 -58.65 -67.30
N THR A 227 69.72 -59.32 -66.19
CA THR A 227 70.06 -60.73 -65.95
C THR A 227 69.34 -61.65 -66.93
N ASN A 228 68.07 -61.36 -67.23
CA ASN A 228 67.30 -62.09 -68.24
C ASN A 228 67.94 -61.94 -69.64
N LEU A 229 68.37 -60.73 -70.03
CA LEU A 229 69.09 -60.51 -71.30
C LEU A 229 70.46 -61.21 -71.34
N LEU A 230 71.23 -61.16 -70.26
CA LEU A 230 72.51 -61.86 -70.13
C LEU A 230 72.35 -63.37 -70.26
N SER A 231 71.35 -63.93 -69.56
CA SER A 231 71.06 -65.37 -69.60
C SER A 231 70.59 -65.83 -70.97
N LEU A 232 69.81 -65.02 -71.69
CA LEU A 232 69.40 -65.29 -73.07
C LEU A 232 70.62 -65.33 -74.00
N ASN A 233 71.53 -64.36 -73.90
CA ASN A 233 72.76 -64.36 -74.70
C ASN A 233 73.63 -65.59 -74.39
N ALA A 234 73.72 -65.99 -73.11
CA ALA A 234 74.44 -67.19 -72.70
C ALA A 234 73.79 -68.49 -73.24
N ALA A 235 72.46 -68.58 -73.25
CA ALA A 235 71.73 -69.72 -73.81
C ALA A 235 71.95 -69.83 -75.33
N ILE A 236 71.96 -68.70 -76.04
CA ILE A 236 72.26 -68.65 -77.48
C ILE A 236 73.69 -69.16 -77.75
N GLU A 237 74.68 -68.69 -77.00
CA GLU A 237 76.07 -69.11 -77.20
C GLU A 237 76.31 -70.57 -76.78
N ALA A 238 75.63 -71.05 -75.74
CA ALA A 238 75.63 -72.45 -75.34
C ALA A 238 75.03 -73.37 -76.41
N ALA A 239 73.95 -72.95 -77.08
CA ALA A 239 73.39 -73.67 -78.23
C ALA A 239 74.37 -73.70 -79.41
N ARG A 240 75.12 -72.60 -79.61
CA ARG A 240 76.14 -72.47 -80.67
C ARG A 240 77.34 -73.40 -80.47
N ALA A 241 77.72 -73.67 -79.22
CA ALA A 241 78.79 -74.59 -78.85
C ALA A 241 78.43 -76.09 -78.99
N GLY A 242 77.18 -76.42 -79.34
CA GLY A 242 76.73 -77.78 -79.61
C GLY A 242 76.83 -78.71 -78.38
N ALA A 243 77.44 -79.90 -78.55
CA ALA A 243 77.49 -80.91 -77.49
C ALA A 243 78.25 -80.46 -76.23
N SER A 244 79.28 -79.62 -76.38
CA SER A 244 80.07 -79.07 -75.27
C SER A 244 79.33 -78.01 -74.45
N GLY A 245 78.30 -77.39 -75.01
CA GLY A 245 77.52 -76.31 -74.38
C GLY A 245 76.29 -76.77 -73.59
N LYS A 246 75.93 -78.06 -73.61
CA LYS A 246 74.69 -78.57 -72.99
C LYS A 246 74.56 -78.24 -71.50
N GLY A 247 75.64 -78.37 -70.72
CA GLY A 247 75.62 -78.03 -69.29
C GLY A 247 75.42 -76.53 -69.05
N PHE A 248 76.04 -75.68 -69.87
CA PHE A 248 75.87 -74.23 -69.80
C PHE A 248 74.47 -73.78 -70.22
N ALA A 249 73.85 -74.44 -71.21
CA ALA A 249 72.49 -74.13 -71.64
C ALA A 249 71.47 -74.32 -70.49
N VAL A 250 71.60 -75.41 -69.71
CA VAL A 250 70.74 -75.66 -68.55
C VAL A 250 70.89 -74.59 -67.48
N VAL A 251 72.13 -74.17 -67.19
CA VAL A 251 72.39 -73.09 -66.23
C VAL A 251 71.82 -71.76 -66.73
N ALA A 252 71.98 -71.45 -68.03
CA ALA A 252 71.45 -70.23 -68.63
C ALA A 252 69.91 -70.17 -68.56
N ASP A 253 69.22 -71.27 -68.85
CA ASP A 253 67.75 -71.34 -68.73
C ASP A 253 67.27 -71.22 -67.27
N GLU A 254 68.00 -71.78 -66.30
CA GLU A 254 67.68 -71.63 -64.87
C GLU A 254 67.86 -70.17 -64.41
N VAL A 255 68.98 -69.53 -64.79
CA VAL A 255 69.22 -68.10 -64.50
C VAL A 255 68.14 -67.23 -65.14
N ARG A 256 67.70 -67.57 -66.36
CA ARG A 256 66.61 -66.88 -67.06
C ARG A 256 65.30 -66.98 -66.31
N ASN A 257 64.93 -68.17 -65.84
CA ASN A 257 63.72 -68.37 -65.05
C ASN A 257 63.79 -67.62 -63.72
N LEU A 258 64.95 -67.63 -63.05
CA LEU A 258 65.16 -66.89 -61.80
C LEU A 258 65.04 -65.38 -62.00
N ALA A 259 65.57 -64.85 -63.10
CA ALA A 259 65.44 -63.45 -63.48
C ALA A 259 63.97 -63.07 -63.74
N ARG A 260 63.22 -63.88 -64.49
CA ARG A 260 61.78 -63.65 -64.71
C ARG A 260 61.00 -63.66 -63.39
N HIS A 261 61.28 -64.62 -62.51
CA HIS A 261 60.62 -64.70 -61.20
C HIS A 261 60.95 -63.51 -60.29
N SER A 262 62.19 -63.02 -60.34
CA SER A 262 62.60 -61.79 -59.65
C SER A 262 61.87 -60.56 -60.19
N GLN A 263 61.67 -60.49 -61.51
CA GLN A 263 60.92 -59.41 -62.16
C GLN A 263 59.44 -59.41 -61.77
N GLU A 264 58.80 -60.58 -61.78
CA GLU A 264 57.40 -60.77 -61.34
C GLU A 264 57.23 -60.36 -59.87
N SER A 265 58.19 -60.74 -59.01
CA SER A 265 58.19 -60.40 -57.58
C SER A 265 58.34 -58.89 -57.36
N ALA A 266 59.28 -58.24 -58.07
CA ALA A 266 59.46 -56.79 -58.00
C ALA A 266 58.18 -56.03 -58.45
N ALA A 267 57.54 -56.49 -59.54
CA ALA A 267 56.28 -55.91 -59.99
C ALA A 267 55.13 -56.10 -58.98
N GLU A 268 55.09 -57.22 -58.25
CA GLU A 268 54.12 -57.40 -57.16
C GLU A 268 54.41 -56.46 -55.96
N ILE A 269 55.67 -56.29 -55.58
CA ILE A 269 56.08 -55.34 -54.53
C ILE A 269 55.64 -53.92 -54.90
N THR A 270 55.92 -53.47 -56.13
CA THR A 270 55.52 -52.14 -56.62
C THR A 270 54.02 -51.92 -56.48
N ARG A 271 53.18 -52.87 -56.93
CA ARG A 271 51.72 -52.79 -56.80
C ARG A 271 51.26 -52.70 -55.34
N LYS A 272 51.88 -53.45 -54.43
CA LYS A 272 51.56 -53.37 -52.99
C LYS A 272 51.96 -52.02 -52.41
N ILE A 273 53.11 -51.48 -52.79
CA ILE A 273 53.58 -50.17 -52.33
C ILE A 273 52.69 -49.03 -52.84
N GLU A 274 52.23 -49.09 -54.09
CA GLU A 274 51.24 -48.13 -54.62
C GLU A 274 49.94 -48.14 -53.80
N SER A 275 49.44 -49.33 -53.43
CA SER A 275 48.27 -49.45 -52.56
C SER A 275 48.52 -48.85 -51.16
N VAL A 276 49.71 -49.07 -50.58
CA VAL A 276 50.10 -48.47 -49.31
C VAL A 276 50.15 -46.95 -49.42
N GLN A 277 50.73 -46.41 -50.49
CA GLN A 277 50.80 -44.96 -50.74
C GLN A 277 49.41 -44.34 -50.84
N HIS A 278 48.45 -45.01 -51.49
CA HIS A 278 47.06 -44.57 -51.54
C HIS A 278 46.41 -44.50 -50.15
N HIS A 279 46.64 -45.53 -49.31
CA HIS A 279 46.15 -45.53 -47.92
C HIS A 279 46.77 -44.42 -47.06
N ILE A 280 48.06 -44.12 -47.25
CA ILE A 280 48.76 -43.03 -46.56
C ILE A 280 48.10 -41.69 -46.90
N THR A 281 47.91 -41.39 -48.19
CA THR A 281 47.27 -40.15 -48.64
C THR A 281 45.85 -40.01 -48.09
N SER A 282 45.04 -41.07 -48.22
CA SER A 282 43.66 -41.07 -47.69
C SER A 282 43.61 -40.86 -46.17
N THR A 283 44.55 -41.44 -45.43
CA THR A 283 44.64 -41.29 -43.97
C THR A 283 45.09 -39.89 -43.58
N GLY A 284 46.06 -39.31 -44.30
CA GLY A 284 46.50 -37.93 -44.10
C GLY A 284 45.37 -36.91 -44.30
N GLU A 285 44.55 -37.08 -45.35
CA GLU A 285 43.37 -36.23 -45.59
C GLU A 285 42.33 -36.34 -44.47
N LYS A 286 42.12 -37.55 -43.93
CA LYS A 286 41.22 -37.76 -42.78
C LYS A 286 41.76 -37.07 -41.51
N MET A 287 43.06 -37.18 -41.25
CA MET A 287 43.69 -36.52 -40.09
C MET A 287 43.70 -34.99 -40.21
N SER A 288 43.88 -34.45 -41.41
CA SER A 288 43.75 -33.01 -41.67
C SER A 288 42.34 -32.51 -41.36
N ARG A 289 41.31 -33.23 -41.82
CA ARG A 289 39.90 -32.92 -41.50
C ARG A 289 39.60 -33.05 -40.00
N LEU A 290 40.16 -34.06 -39.33
CA LEU A 290 40.01 -34.24 -37.88
C LEU A 290 40.59 -33.05 -37.12
N SER A 291 41.79 -32.60 -37.46
CA SER A 291 42.43 -31.43 -36.85
C SER A 291 41.61 -30.15 -37.07
N ALA A 292 41.07 -29.93 -38.27
CA ALA A 292 40.20 -28.80 -38.55
C ALA A 292 38.89 -28.83 -37.72
N SER A 293 38.28 -30.02 -37.59
CA SER A 293 37.07 -30.22 -36.79
C SER A 293 37.32 -30.00 -35.29
N ALA A 294 38.47 -30.47 -34.78
CA ALA A 294 38.88 -30.24 -33.40
C ALA A 294 39.07 -28.75 -33.11
N ASN A 295 39.75 -28.01 -33.99
CA ASN A 295 39.90 -26.55 -33.88
C ASN A 295 38.55 -25.81 -33.91
N GLN A 296 37.62 -26.22 -34.78
CA GLN A 296 36.27 -25.64 -34.79
C GLN A 296 35.52 -25.94 -33.49
N SER A 297 35.72 -27.13 -32.92
CA SER A 297 35.10 -27.54 -31.66
C SER A 297 35.63 -26.72 -30.48
N LEU A 298 36.94 -26.45 -30.44
CA LEU A 298 37.56 -25.53 -29.46
C LEU A 298 36.94 -24.13 -29.53
N GLN A 299 36.82 -23.54 -30.73
CA GLN A 299 36.17 -22.24 -30.91
C GLN A 299 34.70 -22.21 -30.48
N ARG A 300 33.97 -23.32 -30.67
CA ARG A 300 32.58 -23.43 -30.20
C ARG A 300 32.54 -23.52 -28.68
N SER A 301 33.42 -24.30 -28.07
CA SER A 301 33.53 -24.40 -26.61
C SER A 301 33.83 -23.05 -25.96
N GLU A 302 34.69 -22.22 -26.55
CA GLU A 302 34.93 -20.86 -26.05
C GLU A 302 33.69 -19.97 -26.05
N ARG A 303 32.83 -20.08 -27.08
CA ARG A 303 31.55 -19.35 -27.13
C ARG A 303 30.59 -19.85 -26.06
N VAL A 304 30.52 -21.16 -25.85
CA VAL A 304 29.70 -21.75 -24.78
C VAL A 304 30.18 -21.25 -23.42
N ARG A 305 31.50 -21.19 -23.18
CA ARG A 305 32.06 -20.64 -21.95
C ARG A 305 31.60 -19.20 -21.72
N SER A 306 31.74 -18.33 -22.73
CA SER A 306 31.30 -16.94 -22.63
C SER A 306 29.80 -16.80 -22.35
N GLN A 307 28.98 -17.69 -22.90
CA GLN A 307 27.54 -17.74 -22.62
C GLN A 307 27.28 -18.16 -21.17
N LEU A 308 27.98 -19.19 -20.67
CA LEU A 308 27.86 -19.63 -19.28
C LEU A 308 28.29 -18.53 -18.29
N ASP A 309 29.38 -17.81 -18.56
CA ASP A 309 29.81 -16.67 -17.76
C ASP A 309 28.74 -15.57 -17.71
N SER A 310 28.10 -15.28 -18.87
CA SER A 310 27.00 -14.33 -18.93
C SER A 310 25.77 -14.78 -18.14
N VAL A 311 25.43 -16.08 -18.19
CA VAL A 311 24.33 -16.64 -17.39
C VAL A 311 24.67 -16.56 -15.90
N CYS A 312 25.91 -16.87 -15.50
CA CYS A 312 26.37 -16.73 -14.12
C CYS A 312 26.15 -15.31 -13.58
N GLY A 313 26.61 -14.29 -14.32
CA GLY A 313 26.40 -12.89 -13.93
C GLY A 313 24.93 -12.50 -13.83
N ARG A 314 24.07 -13.03 -14.72
CA ARG A 314 22.61 -12.78 -14.65
C ARG A 314 21.96 -13.46 -13.44
N THR A 315 22.41 -14.65 -13.06
CA THR A 315 21.93 -15.38 -11.87
C THR A 315 22.35 -14.67 -10.57
N GLN A 316 23.56 -14.10 -10.54
CA GLN A 316 24.01 -13.26 -9.42
C GLN A 316 23.14 -12.01 -9.28
N ALA A 317 22.89 -11.28 -10.39
CA ALA A 317 22.01 -10.12 -10.38
C ALA A 317 20.57 -10.47 -9.96
N LEU A 318 20.06 -11.64 -10.36
CA LEU A 318 18.76 -12.13 -9.91
C LEU A 318 18.74 -12.37 -8.38
N THR A 319 19.81 -12.93 -7.83
CA THR A 319 19.95 -13.13 -6.38
C THR A 319 19.91 -11.80 -5.62
N GLU A 320 20.59 -10.77 -6.10
CA GLU A 320 20.54 -9.42 -5.53
C GLU A 320 19.12 -8.81 -5.60
N GLN A 321 18.43 -8.96 -6.74
CA GLN A 321 17.06 -8.49 -6.88
C GLN A 321 16.10 -9.18 -5.91
N VAL A 322 16.27 -10.49 -5.68
CA VAL A 322 15.47 -11.24 -4.70
C VAL A 322 15.71 -10.75 -3.28
N ILE A 323 16.95 -10.41 -2.92
CA ILE A 323 17.26 -9.79 -1.62
C ILE A 323 16.54 -8.43 -1.49
N GLN A 324 16.53 -7.62 -2.54
CA GLN A 324 15.82 -6.34 -2.54
C GLN A 324 14.30 -6.50 -2.40
N VAL A 325 13.73 -7.53 -3.02
CA VAL A 325 12.30 -7.88 -2.87
C VAL A 325 12.00 -8.28 -1.43
N ALA A 326 12.84 -9.11 -0.81
CA ALA A 326 12.67 -9.48 0.60
C ALA A 326 12.66 -8.27 1.53
N VAL A 327 13.63 -7.35 1.38
CA VAL A 327 13.67 -6.09 2.15
C VAL A 327 12.42 -5.24 1.93
N SER A 328 11.98 -5.10 0.67
CA SER A 328 10.77 -4.32 0.34
C SER A 328 9.51 -4.96 0.92
N THR A 329 9.46 -6.28 0.99
CA THR A 329 8.34 -7.06 1.54
C THR A 329 8.27 -6.92 3.06
N GLU A 330 9.42 -6.91 3.75
CA GLU A 330 9.51 -6.61 5.17
C GLU A 330 9.00 -5.18 5.48
N GLN A 331 9.39 -4.19 4.68
CA GLN A 331 8.88 -2.82 4.80
C GLN A 331 7.37 -2.73 4.58
N GLN A 332 6.83 -3.47 3.59
CA GLN A 332 5.39 -3.55 3.37
C GLN A 332 4.66 -4.19 4.55
N SER A 333 5.24 -5.21 5.18
CA SER A 333 4.66 -5.84 6.38
C SER A 333 4.50 -4.83 7.53
N LEU A 334 5.52 -4.00 7.76
CA LEU A 334 5.45 -2.93 8.76
C LEU A 334 4.36 -1.89 8.43
N ALA A 335 4.26 -1.48 7.17
CA ALA A 335 3.23 -0.53 6.74
C ALA A 335 1.80 -1.10 6.88
N VAL A 336 1.61 -2.39 6.55
CA VAL A 336 0.33 -3.07 6.70
C VAL A 336 -0.06 -3.19 8.18
N ALA A 337 0.90 -3.47 9.07
CA ALA A 337 0.65 -3.48 10.51
C ALA A 337 0.22 -2.10 11.04
N GLU A 338 0.79 -1.01 10.51
CA GLU A 338 0.39 0.35 10.86
C GLU A 338 -1.03 0.67 10.37
N ILE A 339 -1.39 0.26 9.15
CA ILE A 339 -2.75 0.43 8.61
C ILE A 339 -3.77 -0.36 9.45
N ALA A 340 -3.43 -1.58 9.86
CA ALA A 340 -4.25 -2.40 10.74
C ALA A 340 -4.55 -1.66 12.06
N ALA A 341 -3.52 -1.11 12.70
CA ALA A 341 -3.66 -0.35 13.94
C ALA A 341 -4.49 0.93 13.73
N LEU A 342 -4.35 1.60 12.59
CA LEU A 342 -5.15 2.77 12.25
C LEU A 342 -6.64 2.42 12.06
N ALA A 343 -6.95 1.32 11.37
CA ALA A 343 -8.31 0.85 11.18
C ALA A 343 -9.00 0.54 12.52
N GLU A 344 -8.28 -0.13 13.44
CA GLU A 344 -8.81 -0.40 14.78
C GLU A 344 -9.06 0.89 15.58
N ARG A 345 -8.14 1.87 15.50
CA ARG A 345 -8.33 3.18 16.13
C ARG A 345 -9.55 3.94 15.59
N VAL A 346 -9.79 3.89 14.28
CA VAL A 346 -10.98 4.48 13.65
C VAL A 346 -12.24 3.78 14.15
N SER A 347 -12.25 2.45 14.17
CA SER A 347 -13.36 1.66 14.70
C SER A 347 -13.70 2.04 16.15
N GLN A 348 -12.68 2.18 17.01
CA GLN A 348 -12.87 2.61 18.39
C GLN A 348 -13.41 4.05 18.49
N GLY A 349 -12.82 5.00 17.76
CA GLY A 349 -13.31 6.38 17.75
C GLY A 349 -14.75 6.52 17.25
N ASN A 350 -15.18 5.65 16.32
CA ASN A 350 -16.57 5.61 15.86
C ASN A 350 -17.53 5.13 16.95
N ARG A 351 -17.13 4.17 17.79
CA ARG A 351 -17.95 3.75 18.93
C ARG A 351 -18.15 4.91 19.91
N ASP A 352 -17.09 5.65 20.20
CA ASP A 352 -17.16 6.82 21.09
C ASP A 352 -18.06 7.91 20.50
N ASN A 353 -17.97 8.16 19.17
CA ASN A 353 -18.84 9.11 18.46
C ASN A 353 -20.32 8.69 18.49
N LEU A 354 -20.62 7.39 18.31
CA LEU A 354 -21.97 6.86 18.39
C LEU A 354 -22.57 7.05 19.78
N GLU A 355 -21.78 6.80 20.82
CA GLU A 355 -22.20 7.03 22.21
C GLU A 355 -22.47 8.52 22.47
N ALA A 356 -21.55 9.40 22.07
CA ALA A 356 -21.70 10.85 22.23
C ALA A 356 -22.93 11.39 21.48
N ALA A 357 -23.18 10.91 20.25
CA ALA A 357 -24.37 11.27 19.47
C ALA A 357 -25.66 10.78 20.14
N ALA A 358 -25.67 9.56 20.69
CA ALA A 358 -26.81 9.02 21.42
C ALA A 358 -27.13 9.84 22.69
N GLN A 359 -26.10 10.27 23.42
CA GLN A 359 -26.24 11.17 24.57
C GLN A 359 -26.77 12.54 24.14
N ALA A 360 -26.20 13.16 23.10
CA ALA A 360 -26.64 14.45 22.56
C ALA A 360 -28.11 14.43 22.12
N ARG A 361 -28.56 13.35 21.47
CA ARG A 361 -29.96 13.16 21.09
C ARG A 361 -30.86 13.05 22.32
N THR A 362 -30.44 12.32 23.34
CA THR A 362 -31.20 12.20 24.60
C THR A 362 -31.36 13.56 25.29
N ILE A 363 -30.28 14.37 25.34
CA ILE A 363 -30.30 15.72 25.90
C ILE A 363 -31.21 16.65 25.10
N ALA A 364 -31.09 16.65 23.76
CA ALA A 364 -31.93 17.44 22.86
C ALA A 364 -33.42 17.11 23.02
N HIS A 365 -33.75 15.82 23.11
CA HIS A 365 -35.13 15.37 23.32
C HIS A 365 -35.68 15.85 24.67
N HIS A 366 -34.88 15.74 25.73
CA HIS A 366 -35.28 16.20 27.06
C HIS A 366 -35.46 17.72 27.12
N LEU A 367 -34.57 18.50 26.50
CA LEU A 367 -34.71 19.96 26.42
C LEU A 367 -35.97 20.35 25.63
N THR A 368 -36.25 19.67 24.52
CA THR A 368 -37.46 19.91 23.72
C THR A 368 -38.73 19.65 24.54
N GLN A 369 -38.74 18.60 25.39
CA GLN A 369 -39.85 18.33 26.31
C GLN A 369 -39.99 19.36 27.44
N LEU A 370 -38.92 20.04 27.84
CA LEU A 370 -38.96 21.08 28.88
C LEU A 370 -39.41 22.44 28.33
N THR A 371 -39.19 22.69 27.04
CA THR A 371 -39.52 23.97 26.38
C THR A 371 -40.88 24.00 25.71
N GLY A 372 -41.42 22.84 25.29
CA GLY A 372 -42.78 22.69 24.78
C GLY A 372 -43.76 22.35 25.90
#